data_AF-A0A9D8E7P5-F1
#
_entry.id   AF-A0A9D8E7P5-F1
#
_cell.length_a   1.000
_cell.length_b   1.000
_cell.length_c   1.000
_cell.angle_alpha   90.00
_cell.angle_beta   90.00
_cell.angle_gamma   90.00
#
_symmetry.space_group_name_H-M   'P 1'
#
loop_
_entity.id
_entity.type
_entity.pdbx_description
1 polymer ?
#
loop_
_entity_poly.entity_id
_entity_poly.type
_entity_poly.pdbx_seq_one_letter_code
_entity_poly.pdbx_strand_id
1 'polypeptide(L)' 'MANPASVYCEEQGGTLDLATGICTLLDGTQCDEWAFFRGECGPGQ' A
#
# COMPACT_ATOMS: atom_id res chain seq x y z
N MET A 1 -16.55 7.39 -4.67
CA MET A 1 -15.17 7.81 -5.02
C MET A 1 -14.24 6.85 -4.31
N ALA A 2 -13.34 6.16 -5.03
CA ALA A 2 -12.42 5.20 -4.40
C ALA A 2 -11.32 5.94 -3.64
N ASN A 3 -10.78 5.32 -2.59
CA ASN A 3 -9.61 5.86 -1.88
C ASN A 3 -8.38 5.75 -2.80
N PRO A 4 -7.72 6.88 -3.14
CA PRO A 4 -6.58 6.86 -4.05
C PRO A 4 -5.39 6.05 -3.53
N ALA A 5 -5.14 6.04 -2.22
CA ALA A 5 -4.07 5.24 -1.62
C ALA A 5 -4.36 3.74 -1.76
N SER A 6 -5.62 3.35 -1.58
CA SER A 6 -6.06 1.97 -1.74
C SER A 6 -5.90 1.48 -3.19
N VAL A 7 -6.36 2.30 -4.15
CA VAL A 7 -6.20 2.00 -5.58
C VAL A 7 -4.72 1.89 -5.95
N TYR A 8 -3.90 2.81 -5.46
CA TYR A 8 -2.47 2.79 -5.72
C TYR A 8 -1.81 1.50 -5.19
N CYS A 9 -2.17 1.04 -3.99
CA CYS A 9 -1.68 -0.24 -3.47
C CYS A 9 -1.95 -1.41 -4.44
N GLU A 10 -3.19 -1.52 -4.92
CA GLU A 10 -3.60 -2.58 -5.85
C GLU A 10 -2.91 -2.44 -7.22
N GLU A 11 -2.75 -1.21 -7.73
CA GLU A 11 -2.05 -0.93 -8.99
C GLU A 11 -0.56 -1.30 -8.96
N GLN A 12 0.08 -1.22 -7.79
CA GLN A 12 1.48 -1.66 -7.59
C GLN A 12 1.59 -3.18 -7.35
N GLY A 13 0.48 -3.93 -7.45
CA GLY A 13 0.45 -5.38 -7.23
C GLY A 13 0.47 -5.77 -5.76
N GLY A 14 0.21 -4.82 -4.85
CA GLY A 14 0.08 -5.07 -3.42
C GLY A 14 -1.31 -5.59 -3.05
N THR A 15 -1.42 -6.14 -1.83
CA THR A 15 -2.70 -6.54 -1.22
C THR A 15 -3.01 -5.59 -0.06
N LEU A 16 -4.14 -4.88 -0.15
CA LEU A 16 -4.59 -3.96 0.90
C LEU A 16 -5.47 -4.68 1.93
N ASP A 17 -5.14 -4.50 3.20
CA ASP A 17 -6.04 -4.79 4.32
C ASP A 17 -6.87 -3.55 4.65
N LEU A 18 -8.15 -3.56 4.27
CA LEU A 18 -9.10 -2.47 4.50
C LEU A 18 -9.39 -2.20 5.99
N ALA A 19 -9.14 -3.16 6.89
CA ALA A 19 -9.37 -2.97 8.32
C ALA A 19 -8.25 -2.16 8.98
N THR A 20 -7.02 -2.29 8.46
CA THR A 20 -5.82 -1.67 9.04
C THR A 20 -5.24 -0.54 8.19
N GLY A 21 -5.59 -0.47 6.90
CA GLY A 21 -4.98 0.45 5.94
C GLY A 21 -3.58 0.03 5.51
N ILE A 22 -3.19 -1.24 5.74
CA ILE A 22 -1.86 -1.75 5.40
C ILE A 22 -1.86 -2.35 3.99
N CYS A 23 -0.97 -1.84 3.14
CA CYS A 23 -0.61 -2.42 1.86
C CYS A 23 0.56 -3.40 2.02
N THR A 24 0.36 -4.67 1.66
CA THR A 24 1.42 -5.69 1.63
C THR A 24 1.92 -5.85 0.20
N LEU A 25 3.20 -5.54 -0.04
CA LEU A 25 3.85 -5.58 -1.36
C LEU A 25 4.34 -6.99 -1.71
N LEU A 26 4.76 -7.21 -2.96
CA LEU A 26 5.18 -8.53 -3.47
C LEU A 26 6.41 -9.12 -2.77
N ASP A 27 7.30 -8.26 -2.25
CA ASP A 27 8.47 -8.67 -1.45
C ASP A 27 8.11 -8.97 0.01
N GLY A 28 6.85 -8.80 0.39
CA GLY A 28 6.34 -8.95 1.75
C GLY A 28 6.43 -7.68 2.59
N THR A 29 6.94 -6.56 2.06
CA THR A 29 6.97 -5.29 2.79
C THR A 29 5.54 -4.84 3.11
N GLN A 30 5.32 -4.44 4.36
CA GLN A 30 4.04 -3.94 4.84
C GLN A 30 4.15 -2.44 5.10
N CYS A 31 3.36 -1.66 4.37
CA CYS A 31 3.34 -0.20 4.45
C CYS A 31 1.92 0.28 4.77
N ASP A 32 1.79 1.36 5.54
CA ASP A 32 0.56 2.14 5.56
C ASP A 32 0.26 2.64 4.12
N GLU A 33 -0.99 2.52 3.67
CA GLU A 33 -1.39 2.83 2.29
C GLU A 33 -1.06 4.28 1.90
N TRP A 34 -1.17 5.21 2.84
CA TRP A 34 -0.88 6.62 2.61
C TRP A 34 0.61 6.91 2.63
N ALA A 35 1.36 6.26 3.52
CA ALA A 35 2.83 6.32 3.50
C ALA A 35 3.39 5.77 2.19
N PHE A 36 2.83 4.66 1.68
CA PHE A 36 3.21 4.09 0.39
C PHE A 36 2.85 5.04 -0.76
N PHE A 37 1.63 5.58 -0.76
CA PHE A 37 1.18 6.54 -1.77
C PHE A 37 2.05 7.82 -1.83
N ARG A 38 2.58 8.27 -0.69
CA ARG A 38 3.48 9.44 -0.60
C ARG A 38 4.96 9.11 -0.84
N GLY A 39 5.32 7.84 -1.00
CA GLY A 39 6.71 7.39 -1.11
C GLY A 39 7.51 7.49 0.18
N GLU A 40 6.84 7.55 1.33
CA GLU A 40 7.43 7.50 2.68
C GLU A 40 7.67 6.05 3.14
N CYS A 41 7.05 5.09 2.46
CA CYS A 41 7.25 3.66 2.61
C CYS A 41 7.30 3.00 1.22
N GLY A 42 8.02 1.90 1.05
CA GLY A 42 8.13 1.21 -0.24
C GLY A 42 8.89 -0.12 -0.19
N PRO A 43 9.00 -0.81 -1.34
CA PRO A 43 9.64 -2.12 -1.41
C PRO A 43 11.09 -2.09 -0.90
N GLY A 44 11.50 -3.14 -0.20
CA GLY A 44 12.87 -3.30 0.31
C GLY A 44 13.23 -2.46 1.54
N GLN A 45 12.22 -1.90 2.23
CA GLN A 45 12.36 -1.25 3.53
C GLN A 45 12.32 -2.27 4.69
#